data_AF-A0A2N2KXF5-F1
#
_entry.id   AF-A0A2N2KXF5-F1
#
_cell.length_a   1.000
_cell.length_b   1.000
_cell.length_c   1.000
_cell.angle_alpha   90.00
_cell.angle_beta   90.00
_cell.angle_gamma   90.00
#
_symmetry.space_group_name_H-M   'P 1'
#
loop_
_entity.id
_entity.type
_entity.pdbx_description
1 polymer ?
#
loop_
_entity_poly.entity_id
_entity_poly.type
_entity_poly.pdbx_seq_one_letter_code
_entity_poly.pdbx_strand_id
1 'polypeptide(L)'
;MKTRTKPLHLFNYDRFKEPDISRKEQHMQWELFTSRAKLRLVEQNNRVIMTCGYEIPLGEVIIEKKRIDLVAYDEERNLYIIETKYTNGSGSTNMAAEQVRAYAEELLKNIVRIDQQFQELKGDSWSLNEPFRQLVIAPRCYYDHKRKPNADIGEGVLFLTFKHSDEYNGLDSVRGEDGFVDLIEYKWKR
;
A
#
# COMPACT_ATOMS: atom_id res chain seq x y z
N MET A 1 9.34 -29.90 9.65
CA MET A 1 8.97 -28.64 8.96
C MET A 1 10.04 -27.61 9.29
N LYS A 2 10.85 -27.14 8.34
CA LYS A 2 11.89 -26.13 8.62
C LYS A 2 11.23 -24.74 8.58
N THR A 3 10.90 -24.20 9.74
CA THR A 3 10.56 -22.79 9.92
C THR A 3 11.80 -21.96 9.59
N ARG A 4 11.83 -21.35 8.41
CA ARG A 4 12.82 -20.32 8.09
C ARG A 4 12.26 -19.00 8.60
N THR A 5 12.78 -18.52 9.73
CA THR A 5 12.56 -17.15 10.18
C THR A 5 13.41 -16.22 9.31
N LYS A 6 12.75 -15.29 8.60
CA LYS A 6 13.45 -14.15 8.01
C LYS A 6 13.12 -12.91 8.81
N PRO A 7 14.13 -12.11 9.21
CA PRO A 7 13.88 -10.82 9.84
C PRO A 7 12.97 -9.94 8.96
N LEU A 8 11.99 -9.27 9.56
CA LEU A 8 11.18 -8.25 8.89
C LEU A 8 12.08 -7.10 8.46
N HIS A 9 12.08 -6.79 7.17
CA HIS A 9 12.79 -5.64 6.59
C HIS A 9 11.83 -4.89 5.68
N LEU A 10 11.51 -3.64 6.03
CA LEU A 10 10.69 -2.76 5.20
C LEU A 10 11.48 -2.26 3.99
N PHE A 11 12.71 -1.78 4.24
CA PHE A 11 13.60 -1.27 3.22
C PHE A 11 14.48 -2.40 2.69
N ASN A 12 14.01 -3.12 1.67
CA ASN A 12 14.77 -4.24 1.11
C ASN A 12 14.97 -4.12 -0.39
N TYR A 13 15.64 -3.04 -0.79
CA TYR A 13 15.77 -2.64 -2.19
C TYR A 13 16.45 -3.67 -3.10
N ASP A 14 17.29 -4.53 -2.51
CA ASP A 14 18.14 -5.48 -3.22
C ASP A 14 17.61 -6.92 -3.22
N ARG A 15 16.42 -7.17 -2.66
CA ARG A 15 15.86 -8.53 -2.52
C ARG A 15 14.43 -8.68 -3.04
N PHE A 16 13.98 -7.78 -3.89
CA PHE A 16 12.65 -7.91 -4.46
C PHE A 16 12.55 -9.16 -5.32
N LYS A 17 11.38 -9.79 -5.24
CA LYS A 17 10.98 -10.75 -6.25
C LYS A 17 10.73 -9.94 -7.51
N GLU A 18 11.36 -10.31 -8.62
CA GLU A 18 11.00 -9.73 -9.91
C GLU A 18 9.49 -9.89 -10.12
N PRO A 19 8.79 -8.83 -10.56
CA PRO A 19 7.35 -8.91 -10.77
C PRO A 19 7.06 -9.93 -11.87
N ASP A 20 6.07 -10.78 -11.64
CA ASP A 20 5.50 -11.56 -12.73
C ASP A 20 4.65 -10.62 -13.59
N ILE A 21 5.21 -10.15 -14.71
CA ILE A 21 4.57 -9.15 -15.60
C ILE A 21 3.22 -9.67 -16.14
N SER A 22 3.01 -11.00 -16.16
CA SER A 22 1.71 -11.58 -16.54
C SER A 22 0.60 -11.28 -15.52
N ARG A 23 0.98 -10.95 -14.27
CA ARG A 23 0.07 -10.57 -13.19
C ARG A 23 -0.02 -9.05 -13.11
N LYS A 24 -1.01 -8.50 -13.79
CA LYS A 24 -1.20 -7.05 -13.92
C LYS A 24 -1.24 -6.29 -12.59
N GLU A 25 -1.80 -6.89 -11.53
CA GLU A 25 -1.77 -6.30 -10.18
C GLU A 25 -0.36 -6.20 -9.61
N GLN A 26 0.45 -7.26 -9.71
CA GLN A 26 1.86 -7.21 -9.28
C GLN A 26 2.69 -6.25 -10.12
N HIS A 27 2.39 -6.15 -11.42
CA HIS A 27 3.04 -5.17 -12.28
C HIS A 27 2.73 -3.73 -11.85
N MET A 28 1.46 -3.41 -11.59
CA MET A 28 1.05 -2.10 -11.07
C MET A 28 1.73 -1.79 -9.73
N GLN A 29 1.72 -2.72 -8.78
CA GLN A 29 2.42 -2.57 -7.49
C GLN A 29 3.91 -2.25 -7.70
N TRP A 30 4.56 -3.01 -8.58
CA TRP A 30 5.97 -2.83 -8.89
C TRP A 30 6.27 -1.47 -9.52
N GLU A 31 5.44 -1.02 -10.46
CA GLU A 31 5.59 0.30 -11.08
C GLU A 31 5.40 1.42 -10.06
N LEU A 32 4.37 1.34 -9.21
CA LEU A 32 4.14 2.31 -8.15
C LEU A 32 5.33 2.37 -7.17
N PHE A 33 5.94 1.22 -6.87
CA PHE A 33 7.09 1.12 -5.98
C PHE A 33 8.41 1.61 -6.61
N THR A 34 8.81 1.04 -7.75
CA THR A 34 10.15 1.21 -8.32
C THR A 34 10.37 2.53 -9.03
N SER A 35 9.31 3.09 -9.61
CA SER A 35 9.38 4.42 -10.21
C SER A 35 9.57 5.53 -9.17
N ARG A 36 9.58 5.18 -7.87
CA ARG A 36 9.43 6.11 -6.76
C ARG A 36 8.24 7.03 -7.02
N ALA A 37 7.10 6.44 -7.40
CA ALA A 37 5.92 7.20 -7.75
C ALA A 37 5.64 8.18 -6.60
N LYS A 38 5.59 9.46 -6.93
CA LYS A 38 5.23 10.49 -5.96
C LYS A 38 3.72 10.41 -5.80
N LEU A 39 3.28 9.55 -4.90
CA LEU A 39 1.86 9.37 -4.62
C LEU A 39 1.38 10.58 -3.83
N ARG A 40 0.35 11.27 -4.32
CA ARG A 40 -0.21 12.47 -3.68
C ARG A 40 -1.66 12.22 -3.30
N LEU A 41 -1.95 12.26 -2.00
CA LEU A 41 -3.29 12.13 -1.45
C LEU A 41 -3.99 13.49 -1.51
N VAL A 42 -4.84 13.69 -2.52
CA VAL A 42 -5.39 15.01 -2.87
C VAL A 42 -6.28 15.55 -1.76
N GLU A 43 -7.25 14.77 -1.27
CA GLU A 43 -8.16 15.17 -0.20
C GLU A 43 -7.49 15.24 1.19
N GLN A 44 -6.24 14.78 1.32
CA GLN A 44 -5.47 14.82 2.57
C GLN A 44 -4.45 15.96 2.54
N ASN A 45 -4.89 17.16 2.16
CA ASN A 45 -4.05 18.36 2.01
C ASN A 45 -2.88 18.17 1.03
N ASN A 46 -3.11 17.48 -0.09
CA ASN A 46 -2.07 17.18 -1.08
C ASN A 46 -0.84 16.47 -0.49
N ARG A 47 -1.05 15.65 0.55
CA ARG A 47 0.04 14.94 1.24
C ARG A 47 0.75 13.99 0.30
N VAL A 48 2.07 14.10 0.26
CA VAL A 48 2.94 13.23 -0.54
C VAL A 48 3.40 12.06 0.33
N ILE A 49 3.20 10.84 -0.17
CA ILE A 49 3.71 9.62 0.46
C ILE A 49 4.74 8.95 -0.46
N MET A 50 5.80 8.42 0.14
CA MET A 50 6.89 7.74 -0.55
C MET A 50 6.85 6.26 -0.22
N THR A 51 6.73 5.41 -1.23
CA THR A 51 6.80 3.96 -1.06
C THR A 51 8.19 3.54 -0.60
N CYS A 52 8.24 2.67 0.42
CA CYS A 52 9.46 2.16 1.01
C CYS A 52 9.54 0.64 1.13
N GLY A 53 8.43 -0.06 0.93
CA GLY A 53 8.38 -1.53 0.90
C GLY A 53 7.45 -2.06 -0.18
N TYR A 54 7.80 -3.23 -0.72
CA TYR A 54 7.04 -3.97 -1.74
C TYR A 54 7.02 -5.45 -1.39
N GLU A 55 5.83 -6.07 -1.45
CA GLU A 55 5.63 -7.51 -1.19
C GLU A 55 6.23 -7.97 0.16
N ILE A 56 6.02 -7.14 1.19
CA ILE A 56 6.65 -7.29 2.51
C ILE A 56 6.01 -8.46 3.27
N PRO A 57 6.78 -9.47 3.72
CA PRO A 57 6.23 -10.59 4.46
C PRO A 57 5.71 -10.17 5.84
N LEU A 58 4.50 -10.62 6.19
CA LEU A 58 3.89 -10.39 7.50
C LEU A 58 4.35 -11.46 8.48
N GLY A 59 5.52 -11.24 9.07
CA GLY A 59 6.07 -12.03 10.15
C GLY A 59 7.17 -13.02 9.74
N GLU A 60 7.80 -13.63 10.75
CA GLU A 60 8.97 -14.47 10.57
C GLU A 60 8.62 -15.87 10.03
N VAL A 61 7.39 -16.36 10.25
CA VAL A 61 6.92 -17.63 9.70
C VAL A 61 6.33 -17.38 8.31
N ILE A 62 7.13 -17.66 7.27
CA ILE A 62 6.70 -17.57 5.87
C ILE A 62 5.70 -18.70 5.58
N ILE A 63 4.43 -18.48 5.92
CA ILE A 63 3.32 -19.12 5.21
C ILE A 63 3.10 -18.25 3.97
N GLU A 64 3.20 -18.83 2.77
CA GLU A 64 3.32 -18.14 1.47
C GLU A 64 2.22 -17.12 1.10
N LYS A 65 1.27 -16.79 1.99
CA LYS A 65 0.01 -16.11 1.66
C LYS A 65 -0.28 -14.78 2.38
N LYS A 66 0.66 -14.17 3.09
CA LYS A 66 0.45 -12.86 3.71
C LYS A 66 1.63 -11.94 3.47
N ARG A 67 1.62 -11.27 2.31
CA ARG A 67 2.54 -10.19 1.98
C ARG A 67 1.73 -8.90 1.86
N ILE A 68 2.29 -7.81 2.35
CA ILE A 68 1.75 -6.47 2.14
C ILE A 68 2.19 -6.03 0.75
N ASP A 69 1.24 -5.61 -0.08
CA ASP A 69 1.55 -5.14 -1.43
C ASP A 69 2.57 -4.00 -1.38
N LEU A 70 2.24 -2.93 -0.66
CA LEU A 70 3.08 -1.73 -0.55
C LEU A 70 3.07 -1.16 0.87
N VAL A 71 4.21 -0.60 1.27
CA VAL A 71 4.34 0.25 2.47
C VAL A 71 4.88 1.60 2.04
N ALA A 72 4.34 2.69 2.58
CA ALA A 72 4.79 4.05 2.31
C ALA A 72 4.89 4.87 3.60
N TYR A 73 5.54 6.03 3.53
CA TYR A 73 5.62 6.99 4.61
C TYR A 73 5.57 8.43 4.10
N ASP A 74 5.22 9.37 4.96
CA ASP A 74 5.29 10.81 4.68
C ASP A 74 6.38 11.52 5.51
N GLU A 75 6.57 12.81 5.25
CA GLU A 75 7.51 13.66 5.99
C GLU A 75 7.10 13.89 7.46
N GLU A 76 5.81 13.71 7.78
CA GLU A 76 5.29 13.83 9.14
C GLU A 76 5.51 12.55 9.98
N ARG A 77 6.14 11.52 9.41
CA ARG A 77 6.46 10.23 10.04
C ARG A 77 5.25 9.31 10.21
N ASN A 78 4.21 9.47 9.40
CA ASN A 78 3.11 8.52 9.35
C ASN A 78 3.47 7.35 8.41
N LEU A 79 3.17 6.12 8.84
CA LEU A 79 3.31 4.93 8.01
C LEU A 79 1.97 4.57 7.35
N TYR A 80 2.03 4.15 6.09
CA TYR A 80 0.89 3.77 5.27
C TYR A 80 1.03 2.31 4.84
N ILE A 81 0.01 1.53 5.15
CA ILE A 81 -0.13 0.13 4.72
C ILE A 81 -1.10 0.11 3.56
N ILE A 82 -0.65 -0.38 2.42
CA ILE A 82 -1.36 -0.22 1.15
C ILE A 82 -1.64 -1.61 0.58
N GLU A 83 -2.92 -1.90 0.34
CA GLU A 83 -3.36 -2.98 -0.53
C GLU A 83 -3.72 -2.37 -1.89
N THR A 84 -3.36 -3.07 -2.96
CA THR A 84 -3.64 -2.65 -4.33
C THR A 84 -4.62 -3.60 -5.00
N LYS A 85 -5.44 -3.07 -5.91
CA LYS A 85 -6.32 -3.88 -6.76
C LYS A 85 -6.26 -3.37 -8.18
N TYR A 86 -6.18 -4.27 -9.16
CA TYR A 86 -5.96 -3.87 -10.56
C TYR A 86 -7.24 -3.82 -11.41
N THR A 87 -8.08 -4.85 -11.36
CA THR A 87 -9.31 -4.97 -12.15
C THR A 87 -10.39 -5.70 -11.36
N ASN A 88 -11.53 -5.98 -12.00
CA ASN A 88 -12.70 -6.75 -11.52
C ASN A 88 -12.41 -8.17 -11.00
N GLY A 89 -11.14 -8.52 -10.72
CA GLY A 89 -10.72 -9.79 -10.16
C GLY A 89 -11.49 -10.19 -8.90
N SER A 90 -11.29 -11.45 -8.51
CA SER A 90 -11.90 -12.06 -7.34
C SER A 90 -11.48 -11.33 -6.06
N GLY A 91 -12.45 -10.83 -5.30
CA GLY A 91 -12.22 -10.10 -4.06
C GLY A 91 -13.26 -9.02 -3.86
N SER A 92 -13.72 -8.84 -2.63
CA SER A 92 -14.62 -7.74 -2.27
C SER A 92 -13.84 -6.57 -1.67
N THR A 93 -14.46 -5.40 -1.63
CA THR A 93 -13.94 -4.24 -0.89
C THR A 93 -13.81 -4.52 0.61
N ASN A 94 -14.69 -5.36 1.18
CA ASN A 94 -14.55 -5.86 2.55
C ASN A 94 -13.27 -6.67 2.72
N MET A 95 -12.98 -7.62 1.82
CA MET A 95 -11.75 -8.42 1.90
C MET A 95 -10.51 -7.53 1.83
N ALA A 96 -10.46 -6.56 0.92
CA ALA A 96 -9.33 -5.63 0.82
C ALA A 96 -9.14 -4.81 2.12
N ALA A 97 -10.24 -4.36 2.73
CA ALA A 97 -10.22 -3.63 3.99
C ALA A 97 -9.75 -4.50 5.18
N GLU A 98 -10.25 -5.73 5.26
CA GLU A 98 -9.83 -6.72 6.26
C GLU A 98 -8.34 -7.06 6.12
N GLN A 99 -7.84 -7.18 4.88
CA GLN A 99 -6.43 -7.40 4.60
C GLN A 99 -5.56 -6.27 5.16
N VAL A 100 -5.80 -5.01 4.77
CA VAL A 100 -4.98 -3.88 5.25
C VAL A 100 -5.04 -3.71 6.76
N ARG A 101 -6.20 -3.99 7.37
CA ARG A 101 -6.36 -3.95 8.83
C ARG A 101 -5.53 -5.03 9.52
N ALA A 102 -5.65 -6.27 9.06
CA ALA A 102 -4.85 -7.38 9.59
C ALA A 102 -3.34 -7.14 9.41
N TYR A 103 -2.95 -6.47 8.31
CA TYR A 103 -1.56 -6.13 8.03
C TYR A 103 -1.04 -5.06 8.99
N ALA A 104 -1.83 -4.01 9.22
CA ALA A 104 -1.50 -2.95 10.18
C ALA A 104 -1.36 -3.51 11.60
N GLU A 105 -2.30 -4.36 12.04
CA GLU A 105 -2.26 -5.01 13.36
C GLU A 105 -1.01 -5.88 13.54
N GLU A 106 -0.62 -6.64 12.52
CA GLU A 106 0.55 -7.52 12.60
C GLU A 106 1.87 -6.72 12.57
N LEU A 107 1.95 -5.68 11.74
CA LEU A 107 3.13 -4.80 11.74
C LEU A 107 3.28 -4.03 13.04
N LEU A 108 2.18 -3.65 13.69
CA LEU A 108 2.22 -2.92 14.96
C LEU A 108 2.93 -3.74 16.05
N LYS A 109 2.79 -5.07 16.04
CA LYS A 109 3.54 -5.98 16.93
C LYS A 109 5.06 -5.90 16.74
N ASN A 110 5.51 -5.37 15.61
CA ASN A 110 6.91 -5.22 15.22
C ASN A 110 7.34 -3.73 15.17
N ILE A 111 6.57 -2.80 15.75
CA ILE A 111 6.82 -1.36 15.65
C ILE A 111 8.24 -0.95 16.06
N VAL A 112 8.78 -1.48 17.16
CA VAL A 112 10.14 -1.15 17.63
C VAL A 112 11.19 -1.47 16.57
N ARG A 113 11.06 -2.62 15.91
CA ARG A 113 11.96 -3.05 14.84
C ARG A 113 11.79 -2.22 13.57
N ILE A 114 10.57 -1.77 13.29
CA ILE A 114 10.27 -0.88 12.18
C ILE A 114 10.90 0.50 12.43
N ASP A 115 10.70 1.06 13.61
CA ASP A 115 11.28 2.35 14.02
C ASP A 115 12.82 2.32 13.95
N GLN A 116 13.46 1.24 14.43
CA GLN A 116 14.91 1.06 14.30
C GLN A 116 15.39 1.14 12.85
N GLN A 117 14.68 0.51 11.91
CA GLN A 117 15.04 0.58 10.49
C GLN A 117 14.89 2.00 9.93
N PHE A 118 13.88 2.74 10.39
CA PHE A 118 13.76 4.15 10.02
C PHE A 118 14.86 5.01 10.65
N GLN A 119 15.26 4.75 11.89
CA GLN A 119 16.37 5.45 12.55
C GLN A 119 17.70 5.19 11.84
N GLU A 120 17.97 3.95 11.43
CA GLU A 120 19.14 3.62 10.63
C GLU A 120 19.16 4.38 9.29
N LEU A 121 17.99 4.62 8.69
CA LEU A 121 17.86 5.26 7.37
C LEU A 121 17.75 6.80 7.43
N LYS A 122 17.16 7.36 8.49
CA LYS A 122 16.82 8.80 8.65
C LYS A 122 17.54 9.49 9.80
N GLY A 123 18.21 8.73 10.67
CA GLY A 123 18.88 9.18 11.89
C GLY A 123 18.10 8.87 13.17
N ASP A 124 18.81 8.79 14.29
CA ASP A 124 18.35 8.31 15.61
C ASP A 124 17.13 9.04 16.21
N SER A 125 16.75 10.21 15.67
CA SER A 125 15.61 11.00 16.14
C SER A 125 14.27 10.65 15.46
N TRP A 126 14.28 9.70 14.52
CA TRP A 126 13.06 9.30 13.81
C TRP A 126 12.25 8.27 14.62
N SER A 127 10.95 8.53 14.79
CA SER A 127 9.98 7.58 15.34
C SER A 127 8.65 7.79 14.63
N LEU A 128 7.98 6.70 14.28
CA LEU A 128 6.75 6.75 13.52
C LEU A 128 5.56 7.17 14.39
N ASN A 129 4.62 7.87 13.79
CA ASN A 129 3.34 8.13 14.42
C ASN A 129 2.43 6.90 14.30
N GLU A 130 1.74 6.61 15.40
CA GLU A 130 0.67 5.63 15.45
C GLU A 130 -0.71 6.32 15.48
N PRO A 131 -1.78 5.65 15.01
CA PRO A 131 -1.80 4.35 14.35
C PRO A 131 -1.38 4.43 12.86
N PHE A 132 -0.97 3.29 12.30
CA PHE A 132 -0.69 3.19 10.87
C PHE A 132 -1.93 3.45 10.02
N ARG A 133 -1.75 4.22 8.94
CA ARG A 133 -2.81 4.55 8.00
C ARG A 133 -3.03 3.39 7.03
N GLN A 134 -4.28 3.09 6.74
CA GLN A 134 -4.68 1.95 5.91
C GLN A 134 -5.28 2.45 4.61
N LEU A 135 -4.66 2.08 3.48
CA LEU A 135 -5.09 2.50 2.14
C LEU A 135 -5.42 1.28 1.28
N VAL A 136 -6.50 1.37 0.52
CA VAL A 136 -6.73 0.52 -0.64
C VAL A 136 -6.60 1.40 -1.88
N ILE A 137 -5.69 1.07 -2.79
CA ILE A 137 -5.50 1.80 -4.05
C ILE A 137 -5.97 0.92 -5.21
N ALA A 138 -6.90 1.44 -6.01
CA ALA A 138 -7.36 0.74 -7.20
C ALA A 138 -7.84 1.69 -8.30
N PRO A 139 -7.80 1.30 -9.58
CA PRO A 139 -8.49 2.02 -10.63
C PRO A 139 -9.99 2.15 -10.34
N ARG A 140 -10.61 3.18 -10.88
CA ARG A 140 -12.03 3.44 -10.63
C ARG A 140 -12.89 2.28 -11.10
N CYS A 141 -12.54 1.69 -12.24
CA CYS A 141 -13.23 0.54 -12.79
C CYS A 141 -13.29 -0.64 -11.81
N TYR A 142 -12.28 -0.83 -10.95
CA TYR A 142 -12.37 -1.83 -9.87
C TYR A 142 -13.54 -1.56 -8.94
N TYR A 143 -13.72 -0.32 -8.47
CA TYR A 143 -14.74 0.01 -7.49
C TYR A 143 -16.14 0.11 -8.07
N ASP A 144 -16.28 0.56 -9.33
CA ASP A 144 -17.59 0.70 -10.00
C ASP A 144 -18.35 -0.64 -10.07
N HIS A 145 -17.63 -1.76 -10.03
CA HIS A 145 -18.21 -3.11 -10.04
C HIS A 145 -18.29 -3.77 -8.66
N LYS A 146 -18.02 -3.03 -7.58
CA LYS A 146 -17.98 -3.57 -6.21
C LYS A 146 -18.96 -2.84 -5.31
N ARG A 147 -19.48 -3.57 -4.32
CA ARG A 147 -20.29 -2.96 -3.27
C ARG A 147 -19.40 -2.09 -2.38
N LYS A 148 -20.00 -1.06 -1.78
CA LYS A 148 -19.37 -0.33 -0.67
C LYS A 148 -19.04 -1.33 0.44
N PRO A 149 -17.87 -1.22 1.09
CA PRO A 149 -17.59 -2.04 2.27
C PRO A 149 -18.64 -1.80 3.36
N ASN A 150 -18.86 -2.80 4.21
CA ASN A 150 -19.67 -2.63 5.42
C ASN A 150 -19.04 -1.54 6.29
N ALA A 151 -19.88 -0.78 7.00
CA ALA A 151 -19.42 0.41 7.73
C ALA A 151 -18.33 0.09 8.76
N ASP A 152 -18.49 -1.00 9.51
CA ASP A 152 -17.56 -1.53 10.51
C ASP A 152 -16.25 -2.05 9.90
N ILE A 153 -16.32 -2.62 8.69
CA ILE A 153 -15.15 -3.14 7.97
C ILE A 153 -14.37 -2.03 7.29
N GLY A 154 -15.05 -1.03 6.73
CA GLY A 154 -14.44 0.09 6.02
C GLY A 154 -13.97 1.23 6.92
N GLU A 155 -14.36 1.26 8.19
CA GLU A 155 -13.97 2.31 9.12
C GLU A 155 -12.43 2.39 9.27
N GLY A 156 -11.90 3.61 9.13
CA GLY A 156 -10.45 3.88 9.22
C GLY A 156 -9.64 3.53 7.97
N VAL A 157 -10.26 2.95 6.93
CA VAL A 157 -9.61 2.61 5.66
C VAL A 157 -9.96 3.65 4.59
N LEU A 158 -8.94 4.24 3.95
CA LEU A 158 -9.13 5.12 2.81
C LEU A 158 -9.11 4.29 1.52
N PHE A 159 -10.18 4.37 0.75
CA PHE A 159 -10.27 3.74 -0.57
C PHE A 159 -10.01 4.80 -1.62
N LEU A 160 -8.93 4.63 -2.35
CA LEU A 160 -8.35 5.63 -3.22
C LEU A 160 -8.33 5.15 -4.66
N THR A 161 -8.60 6.07 -5.58
CA THR A 161 -8.50 5.83 -7.01
C THR A 161 -7.62 6.86 -7.69
N PHE A 162 -7.18 6.56 -8.91
CA PHE A 162 -6.35 7.46 -9.70
C PHE A 162 -7.21 8.62 -10.22
N LYS A 163 -6.77 9.85 -9.99
CA LYS A 163 -7.51 11.05 -10.41
C LYS A 163 -7.60 11.19 -11.93
N HIS A 164 -6.55 10.80 -12.63
CA HIS A 164 -6.35 11.11 -14.05
C HIS A 164 -6.81 10.01 -15.01
N SER A 165 -7.16 8.83 -14.50
CA SER A 165 -7.66 7.72 -15.33
C SER A 165 -8.54 6.76 -14.51
N ASP A 166 -9.62 6.29 -15.15
CA ASP A 166 -10.53 5.30 -14.57
C ASP A 166 -9.92 3.87 -14.59
N GLU A 167 -8.90 3.64 -15.43
CA GLU A 167 -8.18 2.37 -15.59
C GLU A 167 -6.67 2.55 -15.35
N TYR A 168 -5.95 1.46 -15.08
CA TYR A 168 -4.49 1.46 -15.05
C TYR A 168 -3.91 0.75 -16.27
N ASN A 169 -3.31 1.52 -17.16
CA ASN A 169 -2.67 1.04 -18.39
C ASN A 169 -1.15 1.33 -18.40
N GLY A 170 -0.55 1.36 -17.21
CA GLY A 170 0.84 1.77 -16.99
C GLY A 170 0.92 3.09 -16.21
N LEU A 171 2.06 3.36 -15.61
CA LEU A 171 2.22 4.48 -14.70
C LEU A 171 1.91 5.85 -15.32
N ASP A 172 2.29 6.07 -16.58
CA ASP A 172 2.04 7.34 -17.26
C ASP A 172 0.56 7.59 -17.53
N SER A 173 -0.28 6.55 -17.55
CA SER A 173 -1.74 6.70 -17.72
C SER A 173 -2.42 7.34 -16.51
N VAL A 174 -1.79 7.29 -15.33
CA VAL A 174 -2.37 7.76 -14.06
C VAL A 174 -1.60 8.94 -13.46
N ARG A 175 -0.54 9.39 -14.12
CA ARG A 175 0.36 10.44 -13.66
C ARG A 175 -0.08 11.81 -14.21
N GLY A 176 -0.09 12.82 -13.37
CA GLY A 176 -0.32 14.21 -13.77
C GLY A 176 0.91 14.82 -14.45
N GLU A 177 0.73 15.98 -15.09
CA GLU A 177 1.82 16.70 -15.78
C GLU A 177 2.98 17.09 -14.86
N ASP A 178 2.71 17.27 -13.56
CA ASP A 178 3.70 17.58 -12.52
C ASP A 178 4.46 16.35 -12.00
N GLY A 179 4.21 15.18 -12.60
CA GLY A 179 4.88 13.92 -12.30
C GLY A 179 4.31 13.16 -11.09
N PHE A 180 3.29 13.69 -10.42
CA PHE A 180 2.63 13.01 -9.30
C PHE A 180 1.57 12.03 -9.79
N VAL A 181 1.42 10.93 -9.05
CA VAL A 181 0.24 10.07 -9.17
C VAL A 181 -0.76 10.58 -8.14
N ASP A 182 -1.74 11.34 -8.60
CA ASP A 182 -2.80 11.89 -7.77
C ASP A 182 -3.81 10.79 -7.41
N LEU A 183 -3.95 10.57 -6.10
CA LEU A 183 -4.90 9.64 -5.51
C LEU A 183 -6.04 10.43 -4.89
N ILE A 184 -7.26 10.10 -5.29
CA ILE A 184 -8.49 10.70 -4.77
C ILE A 184 -9.36 9.67 -4.05
N GLU A 185 -10.08 10.08 -3.02
CA GLU A 185 -11.03 9.19 -2.34
C GLU A 185 -12.17 8.75 -3.26
N TYR A 186 -12.36 7.44 -3.41
CA TYR A 186 -13.47 6.89 -4.17
C TYR A 186 -14.80 7.15 -3.44
N LYS A 187 -15.77 7.74 -4.15
CA LYS A 187 -17.10 8.05 -3.62
C LYS A 187 -18.13 7.08 -4.20
N TRP A 188 -18.58 6.12 -3.38
CA TRP A 188 -19.70 5.26 -3.75
C TRP A 188 -20.97 6.08 -3.97
N LYS A 189 -21.64 5.83 -5.09
CA LYS A 189 -23.01 6.33 -5.32
C LYS A 189 -23.92 5.71 -4.26
N ARG A 190 -24.79 6.55 -3.69
CA ARG A 190 -25.82 6.14 -2.73
C ARG A 190 -26.92 5.34 -3.43
#